data_AF-A0A3S0DLM6-F1
#
_entry.id   AF-A0A3S0DLM6-F1
#
_cell.length_a   1.000
_cell.length_b   1.000
_cell.length_c   1.000
_cell.angle_alpha   90.00
_cell.angle_beta   90.00
_cell.angle_gamma   90.00
#
_symmetry.space_group_name_H-M   'P 1'
#
loop_
_entity.id
_entity.type
_entity.pdbx_description
1 polymer ?
#
loop_
_entity_poly.entity_id
_entity_poly.type
_entity_poly.pdbx_seq_one_letter_code
_entity_poly.pdbx_strand_id
1 'polypeptide(L)'
;MSEKVSDKSPCVAQTQLDKIESRSFDSASSRLLDETKNTAETPVNRSKVECARLVTEGVLPPLHLTQSGDTVRPSADATPGGAEPTEDLSAGMNAARKNTKGWNTENPPPFTSVSEKLGASKTVFWGDDHLDESSPLRFKKALPVLKEAGVDTVGVELLRENQQSMVDGYLSAQKGSPEEASAEQRIRERLEHTVNKDQLLTNKTMEFIKAAKDAGLKVLCIEPNGGNLYYGGDPGEGAAAQRDTNWADVIEGYEKRNPDSKVLVIAGSTHFIKMQNNPTLPEILSRKGVPSVDLTPPSQYFEGEILLPK
;
A
#
# COMPACT_ATOMS: atom_id res chain seq x y z
N MET A 1 -39.15 57.97 -50.12
CA MET A 1 -37.69 57.98 -50.36
C MET A 1 -37.10 56.95 -49.41
N SER A 2 -36.55 55.89 -50.00
CA SER A 2 -36.10 54.69 -49.32
C SER A 2 -34.58 54.72 -49.15
N GLU A 3 -34.08 54.36 -47.98
CA GLU A 3 -32.70 53.87 -47.84
C GLU A 3 -32.71 52.52 -47.13
N LYS A 4 -32.06 51.55 -47.78
CA LYS A 4 -31.80 50.19 -47.33
C LYS A 4 -30.47 50.17 -46.57
N VAL A 5 -30.41 49.40 -45.48
CA VAL A 5 -29.17 49.00 -44.81
C VAL A 5 -29.04 47.48 -44.92
N SER A 6 -27.85 47.00 -45.30
CA SER A 6 -27.54 45.59 -45.60
C SER A 6 -26.74 44.89 -44.49
N ASP A 7 -26.82 43.56 -44.54
CA ASP A 7 -25.85 42.51 -44.22
C ASP A 7 -25.12 42.49 -42.87
N LYS A 8 -25.24 41.37 -42.13
CA LYS A 8 -24.43 40.14 -42.32
C LYS A 8 -24.81 39.10 -41.24
N SER A 9 -25.12 37.87 -41.67
CA SER A 9 -25.26 36.69 -40.79
C SER A 9 -23.97 35.87 -40.77
N PRO A 10 -23.54 35.33 -39.62
CA PRO A 10 -22.37 34.45 -39.55
C PRO A 10 -22.70 32.98 -39.86
N CYS A 11 -21.71 32.35 -40.48
CA CYS A 11 -21.65 30.96 -40.94
C CYS A 11 -21.44 30.00 -39.75
N VAL A 12 -22.25 28.94 -39.67
CA VAL A 12 -22.13 27.85 -38.69
C VAL A 12 -21.49 26.65 -39.36
N ALA A 13 -20.35 26.19 -38.83
CA ALA A 13 -19.72 24.94 -39.23
C ALA A 13 -20.33 23.77 -38.45
N GLN A 14 -20.92 22.81 -39.17
CA GLN A 14 -21.33 21.51 -38.65
C GLN A 14 -20.24 20.47 -38.92
N THR A 15 -19.64 19.95 -37.87
CA THR A 15 -18.78 18.75 -37.91
C THR A 15 -19.62 17.49 -37.92
N GLN A 16 -19.36 16.60 -38.89
CA GLN A 16 -19.97 15.29 -39.04
C GLN A 16 -19.41 14.32 -37.98
N LEU A 17 -20.30 13.54 -37.38
CA LEU A 17 -20.01 12.40 -36.50
C LEU A 17 -20.05 11.13 -37.36
N ASP A 18 -18.91 10.44 -37.44
CA ASP A 18 -18.80 9.15 -38.08
C ASP A 18 -19.45 8.04 -37.24
N LYS A 19 -20.22 7.20 -37.93
CA LYS A 19 -20.87 5.99 -37.43
C LYS A 19 -19.80 4.92 -37.17
N ILE A 20 -19.70 4.44 -35.93
CA ILE A 20 -18.99 3.21 -35.60
C ILE A 20 -20.01 2.07 -35.67
N GLU A 21 -19.83 1.19 -36.66
CA GLU A 21 -20.56 -0.06 -36.78
C GLU A 21 -20.13 -1.05 -35.70
N SER A 22 -21.12 -1.51 -34.93
CA SER A 22 -21.05 -2.65 -34.03
C SER A 22 -20.92 -3.95 -34.84
N ARG A 23 -19.79 -4.65 -34.76
CA ARG A 23 -19.70 -6.05 -35.20
C ARG A 23 -19.95 -6.98 -34.02
N SER A 24 -21.04 -7.74 -34.15
CA SER A 24 -21.35 -8.93 -33.36
C SER A 24 -20.31 -10.03 -33.62
N PHE A 25 -19.89 -10.71 -32.57
CA PHE A 25 -19.24 -12.01 -32.65
C PHE A 25 -20.14 -13.01 -31.94
N ASP A 26 -20.66 -13.95 -32.71
CA ASP A 26 -21.35 -15.12 -32.18
C ASP A 26 -20.80 -16.40 -32.83
N SER A 27 -20.75 -17.43 -31.99
CA SER A 27 -20.91 -18.85 -32.31
C SER A 27 -19.76 -19.63 -32.99
N ALA A 28 -19.03 -20.38 -32.15
CA ALA A 28 -18.88 -21.84 -32.16
C ALA A 28 -18.70 -22.60 -33.51
N SER A 29 -17.70 -23.50 -33.57
CA SER A 29 -17.92 -24.96 -33.45
C SER A 29 -16.72 -25.80 -33.94
N SER A 30 -16.43 -26.83 -33.14
CA SER A 30 -15.82 -28.14 -33.39
C SER A 30 -15.13 -28.47 -34.73
N ARG A 31 -13.96 -29.11 -34.63
CA ARG A 31 -13.67 -30.39 -35.32
C ARG A 31 -12.51 -31.15 -34.68
N LEU A 32 -12.72 -32.45 -34.62
CA LEU A 32 -11.94 -33.54 -34.06
C LEU A 32 -11.12 -34.23 -35.19
N LEU A 33 -9.97 -34.80 -34.80
CA LEU A 33 -9.17 -35.89 -35.45
C LEU A 33 -8.52 -35.50 -36.81
N ASP A 34 -7.30 -35.92 -37.17
CA ASP A 34 -6.74 -37.27 -37.07
C ASP A 34 -5.20 -37.29 -37.19
N GLU A 35 -4.65 -38.45 -36.88
CA GLU A 35 -3.25 -38.87 -36.72
C GLU A 35 -2.29 -38.60 -37.90
N THR A 36 -1.00 -38.44 -37.61
CA THR A 36 0.07 -39.26 -38.22
C THR A 36 1.39 -39.15 -37.47
N LYS A 37 1.85 -40.30 -36.96
CA LYS A 37 3.24 -40.58 -36.56
C LYS A 37 4.13 -40.57 -37.80
N ASN A 38 5.34 -40.02 -37.69
CA ASN A 38 6.54 -40.72 -38.14
C ASN A 38 7.82 -40.20 -37.48
N THR A 39 8.58 -41.17 -37.01
CA THR A 39 9.88 -41.16 -36.37
C THR A 39 11.02 -40.83 -37.33
N ALA A 40 12.04 -40.09 -36.86
CA ALA A 40 13.42 -40.29 -37.30
C ALA A 40 14.39 -39.82 -36.20
N GLU A 41 15.15 -40.78 -35.70
CA GLU A 41 16.28 -40.64 -34.79
C GLU A 41 17.48 -40.01 -35.52
N THR A 42 18.24 -39.13 -34.86
CA THR A 42 19.71 -39.26 -34.82
C THR A 42 20.31 -38.45 -33.65
N PRO A 43 21.32 -38.95 -32.92
CA PRO A 43 21.89 -38.30 -31.75
C PRO A 43 23.28 -37.67 -32.02
N VAL A 44 23.82 -37.06 -30.94
CA VAL A 44 25.23 -36.69 -30.68
C VAL A 44 25.62 -35.24 -31.03
N ASN A 45 25.83 -34.39 -30.02
CA ASN A 45 27.20 -34.17 -29.52
C ASN A 45 27.24 -33.47 -28.15
N ARG A 46 28.02 -34.07 -27.24
CA ARG A 46 28.34 -33.56 -25.91
C ARG A 46 29.53 -32.60 -26.04
N SER A 47 29.41 -31.38 -25.54
CA SER A 47 30.58 -30.57 -25.17
C SER A 47 30.65 -30.48 -23.65
N LYS A 48 31.78 -30.96 -23.14
CA LYS A 48 32.21 -30.92 -21.75
C LYS A 48 32.58 -29.49 -21.36
N VAL A 49 32.15 -29.05 -20.19
CA VAL A 49 32.92 -28.12 -19.36
C VAL A 49 32.85 -28.65 -17.92
N GLU A 50 33.89 -29.38 -17.54
CA GLU A 50 34.29 -29.57 -16.15
C GLU A 50 35.12 -28.36 -15.71
N CYS A 51 34.80 -27.79 -14.56
CA CYS A 51 35.80 -27.20 -13.68
C CYS A 51 35.36 -27.31 -12.22
N ALA A 52 36.08 -28.19 -11.51
CA ALA A 52 36.56 -28.08 -10.14
C ALA A 52 35.57 -27.84 -8.99
N ARG A 53 35.37 -28.93 -8.23
CA ARG A 53 35.24 -28.99 -6.77
C ARG A 53 36.27 -28.09 -6.07
N LEU A 54 35.83 -27.42 -5.01
CA LEU A 54 36.57 -27.36 -3.74
C LEU A 54 35.58 -27.42 -2.58
N VAL A 55 35.72 -28.50 -1.83
CA VAL A 55 35.06 -28.81 -0.56
C VAL A 55 36.01 -28.34 0.52
N THR A 56 35.52 -27.57 1.49
CA THR A 56 36.08 -27.59 2.85
C THR A 56 34.96 -27.57 3.85
N GLU A 57 35.12 -28.49 4.79
CA GLU A 57 34.21 -28.96 5.80
C GLU A 57 33.97 -27.91 6.90
N GLY A 58 32.74 -27.89 7.41
CA GLY A 58 32.35 -27.10 8.58
C GLY A 58 31.26 -27.86 9.33
N VAL A 59 31.67 -28.94 9.99
CA VAL A 59 30.85 -29.75 10.90
C VAL A 59 30.53 -28.91 12.14
N LEU A 60 29.25 -28.64 12.39
CA LEU A 60 28.76 -28.15 13.68
C LEU A 60 28.03 -29.31 14.42
N PRO A 61 28.27 -29.48 15.72
CA PRO A 61 27.75 -30.62 16.49
C PRO A 61 26.24 -30.52 16.79
N PRO A 62 25.57 -31.66 17.07
CA PRO A 62 24.15 -31.71 17.34
C PRO A 62 23.82 -31.15 18.74
N LEU A 63 22.81 -30.28 18.80
CA LEU A 63 22.20 -29.86 20.06
C LEU A 63 21.35 -30.99 20.63
N HIS A 64 21.69 -31.37 21.85
CA HIS A 64 20.99 -32.35 22.67
C HIS A 64 19.55 -31.91 22.95
N LEU A 65 18.58 -32.77 22.60
CA LEU A 65 17.27 -32.81 23.21
C LEU A 65 17.40 -33.37 24.63
N THR A 66 16.99 -32.59 25.63
CA THR A 66 16.65 -33.10 26.96
C THR A 66 15.16 -32.88 27.19
N GLN A 67 14.41 -33.99 27.16
CA GLN A 67 13.08 -34.14 27.74
C GLN A 67 13.20 -34.24 29.27
N SER A 68 12.50 -33.35 29.97
CA SER A 68 11.95 -33.54 31.32
C SER A 68 10.77 -32.56 31.38
N GLY A 69 9.51 -32.97 31.40
CA GLY A 69 8.96 -33.89 32.37
C GLY A 69 8.70 -33.12 33.66
N ASP A 70 7.66 -32.26 33.67
CA ASP A 70 6.88 -31.98 34.88
C ASP A 70 5.51 -31.39 34.53
N THR A 71 4.50 -32.18 34.84
CA THR A 71 3.08 -31.89 34.68
C THR A 71 2.64 -31.11 35.90
N VAL A 72 2.51 -29.79 35.79
CA VAL A 72 1.82 -28.97 36.80
C VAL A 72 0.56 -28.40 36.18
N ARG A 73 -0.57 -28.91 36.68
CA ARG A 73 -1.93 -28.49 36.38
C ARG A 73 -2.25 -27.25 37.22
N PRO A 74 -2.56 -26.07 36.65
CA PRO A 74 -3.26 -25.03 37.39
C PRO A 74 -4.75 -25.31 37.32
N SER A 75 -5.35 -25.27 38.50
CA SER A 75 -6.77 -25.39 38.75
C SER A 75 -7.56 -24.36 37.94
N ALA A 76 -8.68 -24.81 37.38
CA ALA A 76 -9.76 -23.94 36.96
C ALA A 76 -10.25 -23.14 38.17
N ASP A 77 -10.22 -21.82 38.06
CA ASP A 77 -11.20 -20.87 38.60
C ASP A 77 -10.60 -19.46 38.51
N ALA A 78 -10.79 -18.83 37.35
CA ALA A 78 -10.71 -17.38 37.21
C ALA A 78 -11.71 -16.98 36.13
N THR A 79 -12.89 -16.58 36.58
CA THR A 79 -13.88 -15.86 35.78
C THR A 79 -13.18 -14.66 35.11
N PRO A 80 -13.20 -14.50 33.78
CA PRO A 80 -12.74 -13.26 33.19
C PRO A 80 -13.78 -12.20 33.52
N GLY A 81 -13.42 -11.28 34.42
CA GLY A 81 -14.15 -10.04 34.57
C GLY A 81 -14.07 -9.29 33.25
N GLY A 82 -15.20 -9.17 32.56
CA GLY A 82 -15.36 -8.31 31.40
C GLY A 82 -15.16 -6.86 31.83
N ALA A 83 -13.95 -6.35 31.66
CA ALA A 83 -13.74 -4.91 31.56
C ALA A 83 -14.05 -4.55 30.11
N GLU A 84 -15.16 -3.84 29.89
CA GLU A 84 -15.50 -3.30 28.58
C GLU A 84 -14.37 -2.35 28.10
N PRO A 85 -13.71 -2.62 26.96
CA PRO A 85 -12.72 -1.73 26.39
C PRO A 85 -13.41 -0.88 25.31
N THR A 86 -14.20 0.12 25.69
CA THR A 86 -14.97 0.90 24.68
C THR A 86 -14.88 2.42 24.87
N GLU A 87 -14.72 2.91 26.10
CA GLU A 87 -14.68 4.37 26.35
C GLU A 87 -13.32 5.02 26.06
N ASP A 88 -12.20 4.30 26.20
CA ASP A 88 -10.85 4.89 26.05
C ASP A 88 -10.43 5.08 24.58
N LEU A 89 -10.82 4.15 23.70
CA LEU A 89 -10.46 4.21 22.28
C LEU A 89 -11.21 5.34 21.55
N SER A 90 -12.53 5.45 21.77
CA SER A 90 -13.34 6.52 21.17
C SER A 90 -12.93 7.91 21.67
N ALA A 91 -12.57 8.05 22.96
CA ALA A 91 -12.03 9.28 23.51
C ALA A 91 -10.66 9.64 22.93
N GLY A 92 -9.76 8.66 22.78
CA GLY A 92 -8.45 8.81 22.14
C GLY A 92 -8.56 9.26 20.67
N MET A 93 -9.44 8.63 19.89
CA MET A 93 -9.69 9.00 18.48
C MET A 93 -10.27 10.41 18.36
N ASN A 94 -11.24 10.77 19.21
CA ASN A 94 -11.84 12.10 19.22
C ASN A 94 -10.86 13.21 19.65
N ALA A 95 -9.98 12.92 20.63
CA ALA A 95 -8.93 13.83 21.05
C ALA A 95 -7.86 13.98 19.96
N ALA A 96 -7.45 12.88 19.33
CA ALA A 96 -6.55 12.91 18.18
C ALA A 96 -7.13 13.76 17.05
N ARG A 97 -8.41 13.62 16.71
CA ARG A 97 -9.06 14.42 15.66
C ARG A 97 -9.14 15.91 15.97
N LYS A 98 -9.35 16.28 17.24
CA LYS A 98 -9.31 17.69 17.69
C LYS A 98 -7.90 18.28 17.65
N ASN A 99 -6.87 17.44 17.81
CA ASN A 99 -5.47 17.85 17.88
C ASN A 99 -4.72 17.70 16.54
N THR A 100 -5.19 16.82 15.66
CA THR A 100 -4.66 16.68 14.31
C THR A 100 -5.16 17.87 13.51
N LYS A 101 -4.26 18.81 13.26
CA LYS A 101 -4.43 19.83 12.21
C LYS A 101 -4.31 19.15 10.85
N GLY A 102 -5.10 18.11 10.60
CA GLY A 102 -5.12 17.34 9.38
C GLY A 102 -5.32 18.25 8.18
N TRP A 103 -4.72 17.93 7.04
CA TRP A 103 -4.87 18.76 5.86
C TRP A 103 -6.15 18.35 5.13
N ASN A 104 -7.07 19.30 4.96
CA ASN A 104 -8.24 19.12 4.13
C ASN A 104 -8.09 20.00 2.88
N THR A 105 -8.13 19.38 1.69
CA THR A 105 -8.11 20.10 0.40
C THR A 105 -9.29 21.06 0.25
N GLU A 106 -10.43 20.73 0.85
CA GLU A 106 -11.66 21.51 0.73
C GLU A 106 -11.69 22.67 1.74
N ASN A 107 -10.95 22.56 2.85
CA ASN A 107 -10.86 23.55 3.91
C ASN A 107 -9.44 23.55 4.52
N PRO A 108 -8.45 24.19 3.87
CA PRO A 108 -7.06 24.14 4.34
C PRO A 108 -6.92 24.84 5.72
N PRO A 109 -6.19 24.25 6.68
CA PRO A 109 -5.91 24.89 7.98
C PRO A 109 -5.00 26.12 7.82
N PRO A 110 -4.72 26.90 8.89
CA PRO A 110 -4.12 28.24 8.80
C PRO A 110 -2.63 28.30 8.41
N PHE A 111 -2.01 27.21 7.97
CA PHE A 111 -0.68 27.24 7.36
C PHE A 111 -0.81 27.60 5.88
N THR A 112 0.02 28.52 5.41
CA THR A 112 -0.08 29.13 4.07
C THR A 112 0.24 28.15 2.93
N SER A 113 0.95 27.04 3.21
CA SER A 113 1.21 25.95 2.24
C SER A 113 1.56 24.63 2.91
N VAL A 114 1.44 23.51 2.17
CA VAL A 114 1.93 22.19 2.61
C VAL A 114 3.45 22.23 2.84
N SER A 115 4.21 22.92 2.00
CA SER A 115 5.66 23.08 2.12
C SER A 115 6.08 23.70 3.45
N GLU A 116 5.36 24.74 3.90
CA GLU A 116 5.60 25.36 5.21
C GLU A 116 5.34 24.38 6.35
N LYS A 117 4.25 23.60 6.27
CA LYS A 117 3.92 22.59 7.28
C LYS A 117 4.93 21.45 7.31
N LEU A 118 5.44 21.00 6.17
CA LEU A 118 6.47 19.97 6.11
C LEU A 118 7.78 20.46 6.75
N GLY A 119 8.17 21.71 6.50
CA GLY A 119 9.42 22.27 6.98
C GLY A 119 10.62 21.40 6.58
N ALA A 120 11.45 21.05 7.57
CA ALA A 120 12.60 20.16 7.39
C ALA A 120 12.26 18.66 7.46
N SER A 121 10.97 18.31 7.66
CA SER A 121 10.55 16.91 7.81
C SER A 121 10.68 16.18 6.47
N LYS A 122 11.22 14.97 6.53
CA LYS A 122 11.40 14.09 5.36
C LYS A 122 10.34 13.01 5.30
N THR A 123 9.72 12.67 6.43
CA THR A 123 8.60 11.75 6.50
C THR A 123 7.29 12.50 6.68
N VAL A 124 6.27 12.10 5.93
CA VAL A 124 4.92 12.66 5.95
C VAL A 124 3.92 11.52 6.06
N PHE A 125 2.87 11.65 6.87
CA PHE A 125 1.83 10.63 6.99
C PHE A 125 0.53 11.04 6.31
N TRP A 126 -0.13 10.06 5.70
CA TRP A 126 -1.46 10.16 5.14
C TRP A 126 -2.28 8.94 5.56
N GLY A 127 -3.14 9.12 6.57
CA GLY A 127 -3.99 8.06 7.11
C GLY A 127 -5.07 7.66 6.12
N ASP A 128 -5.22 6.35 5.97
CA ASP A 128 -6.30 5.72 5.23
C ASP A 128 -7.34 5.18 6.22
N ASP A 129 -8.60 5.59 6.08
CA ASP A 129 -9.71 4.81 6.61
C ASP A 129 -9.95 3.64 5.65
N HIS A 130 -9.60 2.44 6.08
CA HIS A 130 -9.71 1.21 5.30
C HIS A 130 -11.13 0.97 4.75
N LEU A 131 -12.18 1.55 5.35
CA LEU A 131 -13.56 1.46 4.88
C LEU A 131 -13.99 2.58 3.92
N ASP A 132 -13.23 3.68 3.81
CA ASP A 132 -13.55 4.80 2.93
C ASP A 132 -13.03 4.56 1.51
N GLU A 133 -13.92 4.15 0.59
CA GLU A 133 -13.60 3.94 -0.82
C GLU A 133 -13.08 5.20 -1.53
N SER A 134 -13.37 6.40 -0.99
CA SER A 134 -12.96 7.67 -1.59
C SER A 134 -11.54 8.10 -1.24
N SER A 135 -10.86 7.39 -0.33
CA SER A 135 -9.51 7.74 0.12
C SER A 135 -8.47 7.82 -1.01
N PRO A 136 -8.37 6.87 -1.97
CA PRO A 136 -7.47 6.99 -3.12
C PRO A 136 -7.73 8.22 -3.98
N LEU A 137 -8.99 8.62 -4.15
CA LEU A 137 -9.35 9.82 -4.91
C LEU A 137 -8.86 11.10 -4.19
N ARG A 138 -9.00 11.17 -2.86
CA ARG A 138 -8.49 12.30 -2.06
C ARG A 138 -6.97 12.37 -2.13
N PHE A 139 -6.29 11.23 -2.00
CA PHE A 139 -4.84 11.14 -2.18
C PHE A 139 -4.42 11.63 -3.56
N LYS A 140 -5.07 11.15 -4.63
CA LYS A 140 -4.77 11.57 -6.01
C LYS A 140 -4.91 13.09 -6.20
N LYS A 141 -5.92 13.71 -5.60
CA LYS A 141 -6.11 15.18 -5.61
C LYS A 141 -5.00 15.92 -4.82
N ALA A 142 -4.45 15.29 -3.79
CA ALA A 142 -3.37 15.85 -2.96
C ALA A 142 -1.99 15.81 -3.62
N LEU A 143 -1.75 14.82 -4.49
CA LEU A 143 -0.45 14.52 -5.07
C LEU A 143 0.27 15.71 -5.71
N PRO A 144 -0.38 16.59 -6.52
CA PRO A 144 0.31 17.74 -7.10
C PRO A 144 0.93 18.67 -6.05
N VAL A 145 0.19 18.94 -4.97
CA VAL A 145 0.65 19.82 -3.87
C VAL A 145 1.76 19.14 -3.06
N LEU A 146 1.64 17.84 -2.80
CA LEU A 146 2.68 17.07 -2.09
C LEU A 146 3.98 17.01 -2.90
N LYS A 147 3.89 16.86 -4.22
CA LYS A 147 5.04 16.92 -5.12
C LYS A 147 5.71 18.29 -5.13
N GLU A 148 4.94 19.36 -5.19
CA GLU A 148 5.47 20.72 -5.09
C GLU A 148 6.20 20.95 -3.76
N ALA A 149 5.76 20.29 -2.69
CA ALA A 149 6.43 20.30 -1.39
C ALA A 149 7.68 19.37 -1.30
N GLY A 150 8.01 18.68 -2.39
CA GLY A 150 9.21 17.86 -2.55
C GLY A 150 9.02 16.37 -2.24
N VAL A 151 7.79 15.87 -2.06
CA VAL A 151 7.54 14.42 -1.93
C VAL A 151 7.91 13.73 -3.23
N ASP A 152 8.79 12.73 -3.16
CA ASP A 152 9.28 11.96 -4.31
C ASP A 152 8.99 10.45 -4.20
N THR A 153 8.57 10.00 -3.02
CA THR A 153 8.40 8.59 -2.68
C THR A 153 7.13 8.39 -1.86
N VAL A 154 6.37 7.33 -2.17
CA VAL A 154 5.18 6.92 -1.42
C VAL A 154 5.44 5.58 -0.73
N GLY A 155 5.51 5.56 0.59
CA GLY A 155 5.50 4.34 1.39
C GLY A 155 4.08 3.76 1.45
N VAL A 156 3.89 2.51 1.07
CA VAL A 156 2.56 1.86 1.06
C VAL A 156 2.52 0.67 2.00
N GLU A 157 1.48 0.64 2.82
CA GLU A 157 1.09 -0.51 3.65
C GLU A 157 0.85 -1.78 2.81
N LEU A 158 0.87 -2.95 3.47
CA LEU A 158 0.42 -4.26 2.94
C LEU A 158 1.33 -4.90 1.89
N LEU A 159 2.35 -4.20 1.40
CA LEU A 159 3.41 -4.78 0.58
C LEU A 159 4.70 -4.86 1.36
N ARG A 160 5.33 -6.04 1.31
CA ARG A 160 6.56 -6.33 2.06
C ARG A 160 7.81 -5.83 1.35
N GLU A 161 8.85 -5.53 2.10
CA GLU A 161 10.15 -5.11 1.54
C GLU A 161 10.69 -6.08 0.47
N ASN A 162 10.54 -7.40 0.66
CA ASN A 162 10.96 -8.40 -0.33
C ASN A 162 10.09 -8.44 -1.61
N GLN A 163 9.04 -7.62 -1.69
CA GLN A 163 8.19 -7.44 -2.86
C GLN A 163 8.53 -6.16 -3.62
N GLN A 164 9.50 -5.38 -3.15
CA GLN A 164 9.90 -4.11 -3.77
C GLN A 164 10.22 -4.26 -5.27
N SER A 165 10.92 -5.33 -5.67
CA SER A 165 11.26 -5.58 -7.08
C SER A 165 10.04 -5.78 -7.98
N MET A 166 8.95 -6.34 -7.44
CA MET A 166 7.69 -6.51 -8.16
C MET A 166 7.03 -5.16 -8.42
N VAL A 167 7.03 -4.28 -7.42
CA VAL A 167 6.51 -2.91 -7.53
C VAL A 167 7.37 -2.08 -8.48
N ASP A 168 8.69 -2.14 -8.36
CA ASP A 168 9.63 -1.43 -9.26
C ASP A 168 9.43 -1.87 -10.72
N GLY A 169 9.18 -3.15 -10.96
CA GLY A 169 8.83 -3.68 -12.27
C GLY A 169 7.54 -3.08 -12.83
N TYR A 170 6.51 -2.91 -11.99
CA TYR A 170 5.28 -2.22 -12.38
C TYR A 170 5.53 -0.73 -12.68
N LEU A 171 6.28 -0.03 -11.82
CA LEU A 171 6.58 1.40 -12.00
C LEU A 171 7.39 1.68 -13.27
N SER A 172 8.31 0.79 -13.65
CA SER A 172 9.15 0.92 -14.84
C SER A 172 8.50 0.45 -16.15
N ALA A 173 7.45 -0.38 -16.08
CA ALA A 173 6.74 -0.84 -17.28
C ALA A 173 6.07 0.32 -18.03
N GLN A 174 6.07 0.23 -19.36
CA GLN A 174 5.42 1.22 -20.22
C GLN A 174 3.90 1.17 -20.02
N LYS A 175 3.28 2.36 -19.92
CA LYS A 175 1.83 2.46 -19.76
C LYS A 175 1.07 1.81 -20.92
N GLY A 176 0.12 0.95 -20.60
CA GLY A 176 -0.69 0.15 -21.51
C GLY A 176 0.00 -1.11 -22.05
N SER A 177 1.22 -1.43 -21.60
CA SER A 177 1.94 -2.60 -22.11
C SER A 177 1.49 -3.91 -21.46
N PRO A 178 1.67 -5.07 -22.12
CA PRO A 178 1.43 -6.37 -21.50
C PRO A 178 2.24 -6.60 -20.22
N GLU A 179 3.46 -6.03 -20.16
CA GLU A 179 4.33 -6.10 -18.98
C GLU A 179 3.75 -5.33 -17.80
N GLU A 180 3.17 -4.15 -18.04
CA GLU A 180 2.47 -3.37 -17.01
C GLU A 180 1.28 -4.16 -16.47
N ALA A 181 0.42 -4.69 -17.36
CA ALA A 181 -0.74 -5.48 -16.96
C ALA A 181 -0.34 -6.75 -16.16
N SER A 182 0.71 -7.44 -16.61
CA SER A 182 1.25 -8.61 -15.92
C SER A 182 1.83 -8.25 -14.55
N ALA A 183 2.52 -7.11 -14.43
CA ALA A 183 3.04 -6.62 -13.15
C ALA A 183 1.92 -6.18 -12.20
N GLU A 184 0.90 -5.48 -12.70
CA GLU A 184 -0.29 -5.10 -11.93
C GLU A 184 -0.97 -6.34 -11.34
N GLN A 185 -1.17 -7.37 -12.17
CA GLN A 185 -1.81 -8.62 -11.75
C GLN A 185 -1.04 -9.32 -10.62
N ARG A 186 0.29 -9.40 -10.71
CA ARG A 186 1.11 -10.00 -9.64
C ARG A 186 0.99 -9.25 -8.31
N ILE A 187 0.94 -7.92 -8.35
CA ILE A 187 0.78 -7.11 -7.13
C ILE A 187 -0.62 -7.35 -6.55
N ARG A 188 -1.67 -7.39 -7.39
CA ARG A 188 -3.05 -7.70 -6.97
C ARG A 188 -3.14 -9.05 -6.29
N GLU A 189 -2.65 -10.12 -6.91
CA GLU A 189 -2.65 -11.47 -6.31
C GLU A 189 -1.93 -11.50 -4.96
N ARG A 190 -0.84 -10.73 -4.83
CA ARG A 190 -0.10 -10.62 -3.58
C ARG A 190 -0.86 -9.86 -2.50
N LEU A 191 -1.53 -8.78 -2.87
CA LEU A 191 -2.39 -8.01 -1.98
C LEU A 191 -3.57 -8.87 -1.54
N GLU A 192 -4.29 -9.53 -2.46
CA GLU A 192 -5.41 -10.42 -2.12
C GLU A 192 -4.99 -11.52 -1.13
N HIS A 193 -3.80 -12.09 -1.29
CA HIS A 193 -3.29 -13.05 -0.30
C HIS A 193 -3.01 -12.38 1.06
N THR A 194 -2.46 -11.17 1.04
CA THR A 194 -2.13 -10.40 2.25
C THR A 194 -3.37 -9.94 3.00
N VAL A 195 -4.42 -9.52 2.29
CA VAL A 195 -5.66 -8.98 2.86
C VAL A 195 -6.80 -10.01 2.95
N ASN A 196 -6.46 -11.31 2.97
CA ASN A 196 -7.43 -12.41 2.99
C ASN A 196 -8.61 -12.24 2.01
N LYS A 197 -8.29 -11.83 0.78
CA LYS A 197 -9.21 -11.57 -0.33
C LYS A 197 -10.17 -10.40 -0.13
N ASP A 198 -9.89 -9.48 0.80
CA ASP A 198 -10.57 -8.20 0.88
C ASP A 198 -10.32 -7.41 -0.43
N GLN A 199 -11.36 -7.35 -1.25
CA GLN A 199 -11.30 -6.69 -2.55
C GLN A 199 -11.22 -5.17 -2.42
N LEU A 200 -11.79 -4.59 -1.36
CA LEU A 200 -11.74 -3.15 -1.14
C LEU A 200 -10.30 -2.73 -0.84
N LEU A 201 -9.65 -3.35 0.15
CA LEU A 201 -8.26 -3.05 0.50
C LEU A 201 -7.28 -3.32 -0.64
N THR A 202 -7.49 -4.43 -1.36
CA THR A 202 -6.70 -4.75 -2.57
C THR A 202 -6.80 -3.63 -3.60
N ASN A 203 -8.03 -3.22 -3.93
CA ASN A 203 -8.27 -2.19 -4.94
C ASN A 203 -7.73 -0.83 -4.49
N LYS A 204 -7.98 -0.41 -3.24
CA LYS A 204 -7.49 0.85 -2.70
C LYS A 204 -5.96 0.93 -2.74
N THR A 205 -5.28 -0.12 -2.28
CA THR A 205 -3.81 -0.17 -2.29
C THR A 205 -3.25 -0.07 -3.71
N MET A 206 -3.86 -0.76 -4.67
CA MET A 206 -3.48 -0.61 -6.07
C MET A 206 -3.76 0.78 -6.65
N GLU A 207 -4.86 1.42 -6.26
CA GLU A 207 -5.14 2.79 -6.71
C GLU A 207 -4.15 3.81 -6.13
N PHE A 208 -3.64 3.61 -4.90
CA PHE A 208 -2.53 4.41 -4.37
C PHE A 208 -1.24 4.22 -5.20
N ILE A 209 -0.89 2.98 -5.53
CA ILE A 209 0.30 2.65 -6.34
C ILE A 209 0.17 3.22 -7.75
N LYS A 210 -1.01 3.10 -8.38
CA LYS A 210 -1.32 3.70 -9.69
C LYS A 210 -1.19 5.21 -9.68
N ALA A 211 -1.75 5.87 -8.66
CA ALA A 211 -1.67 7.32 -8.53
C ALA A 211 -0.22 7.78 -8.34
N ALA A 212 0.60 7.05 -7.57
CA ALA A 212 2.04 7.31 -7.46
C ALA A 212 2.78 7.14 -8.79
N LYS A 213 2.50 6.07 -9.55
CA LYS A 213 3.09 5.83 -10.89
C LYS A 213 2.72 6.94 -11.87
N ASP A 214 1.43 7.27 -11.97
CA ASP A 214 0.94 8.34 -12.85
C ASP A 214 1.58 9.70 -12.49
N ALA A 215 1.90 9.90 -11.21
CA ALA A 215 2.61 11.08 -10.73
C ALA A 215 4.14 10.98 -10.86
N GLY A 216 4.71 9.88 -11.36
CA GLY A 216 6.15 9.69 -11.48
C GLY A 216 6.88 9.62 -10.14
N LEU A 217 6.21 9.15 -9.10
CA LEU A 217 6.77 8.93 -7.77
C LEU A 217 7.32 7.51 -7.63
N LYS A 218 8.33 7.35 -6.78
CA LYS A 218 8.75 6.03 -6.31
C LYS A 218 7.70 5.47 -5.37
N VAL A 219 7.63 4.15 -5.24
CA VAL A 219 6.85 3.46 -4.21
C VAL A 219 7.80 2.66 -3.33
N LEU A 220 7.63 2.76 -2.02
CA LEU A 220 8.37 2.00 -1.01
C LEU A 220 7.42 1.01 -0.34
N CYS A 221 7.75 -0.27 -0.37
CA CYS A 221 7.02 -1.31 0.37
C CYS A 221 7.46 -1.25 1.84
N ILE A 222 6.57 -0.90 2.76
CA ILE A 222 6.96 -0.65 4.17
C ILE A 222 6.74 -1.86 5.08
N GLU A 223 6.04 -2.89 4.64
CA GLU A 223 5.74 -4.03 5.50
C GLU A 223 6.99 -4.91 5.74
N PRO A 224 7.28 -5.34 6.97
CA PRO A 224 8.43 -6.19 7.26
C PRO A 224 8.40 -7.55 6.56
N ASN A 225 9.60 -8.09 6.34
CA ASN A 225 9.81 -9.45 5.89
C ASN A 225 9.55 -10.43 7.06
N GLY A 226 8.52 -11.27 6.94
CA GLY A 226 8.11 -12.19 8.02
C GLY A 226 7.02 -11.62 8.94
N GLY A 227 6.49 -12.45 9.84
CA GLY A 227 5.34 -12.08 10.68
C GLY A 227 3.99 -12.25 9.98
N ASN A 228 2.96 -12.54 10.77
CA ASN A 228 1.60 -12.72 10.28
C ASN A 228 0.97 -11.32 10.10
N LEU A 229 0.49 -11.02 8.90
CA LEU A 229 -0.18 -9.74 8.60
C LEU A 229 -1.63 -9.76 9.06
N TYR A 230 -2.21 -10.95 9.25
CA TYR A 230 -3.58 -11.15 9.69
C TYR A 230 -3.67 -11.55 11.16
N TYR A 231 -4.36 -10.67 11.89
CA TYR A 231 -4.92 -10.85 13.22
C TYR A 231 -6.20 -11.66 13.13
N GLY A 232 -6.10 -12.96 12.85
CA GLY A 232 -7.22 -13.90 12.96
C GLY A 232 -7.66 -14.21 14.40
N GLY A 233 -7.35 -13.33 15.35
CA GLY A 233 -7.61 -13.46 16.77
C GLY A 233 -7.16 -12.18 17.46
N ASP A 234 -7.96 -11.73 18.42
CA ASP A 234 -7.81 -10.56 19.29
C ASP A 234 -6.40 -9.95 19.24
N PRO A 235 -6.21 -8.80 18.56
CA PRO A 235 -4.89 -8.20 18.41
C PRO A 235 -4.41 -7.76 19.78
N GLY A 236 -3.62 -8.60 20.43
CA GLY A 236 -2.90 -8.20 21.63
C GLY A 236 -2.14 -6.92 21.33
N GLU A 237 -2.27 -5.93 22.22
CA GLU A 237 -1.78 -4.56 22.09
C GLU A 237 -0.37 -4.46 21.48
N GLY A 238 0.52 -5.41 21.79
CA GLY A 238 1.91 -5.40 21.32
C GLY A 238 2.11 -5.54 19.81
N ALA A 239 1.13 -6.05 19.06
CA ALA A 239 1.37 -6.41 17.67
C ALA A 239 1.26 -5.21 16.70
N ALA A 240 0.34 -4.27 16.95
CA ALA A 240 0.31 -2.99 16.24
C ALA A 240 1.57 -2.17 16.53
N ALA A 241 1.99 -2.10 17.79
CA ALA A 241 3.23 -1.41 18.19
C ALA A 241 4.49 -2.02 17.55
N GLN A 242 4.54 -3.36 17.43
CA GLN A 242 5.64 -4.04 16.74
C GLN A 242 5.64 -3.73 15.25
N ARG A 243 4.46 -3.67 14.62
CA ARG A 243 4.33 -3.29 13.20
C ARG A 243 4.81 -1.86 12.96
N ASP A 244 4.39 -0.90 13.81
CA ASP A 244 4.85 0.49 13.75
C ASP A 244 6.36 0.61 13.96
N THR A 245 6.92 -0.19 14.88
CA THR A 245 8.38 -0.25 15.10
C THR A 245 9.10 -0.71 13.84
N ASN A 246 8.61 -1.79 13.21
CA ASN A 246 9.20 -2.32 11.99
C ASN A 246 9.08 -1.33 10.82
N TRP A 247 7.93 -0.68 10.65
CA TRP A 247 7.76 0.37 9.65
C TRP A 247 8.72 1.54 9.87
N ALA A 248 8.91 1.97 11.12
CA ALA A 248 9.87 3.01 11.46
C ALA A 248 11.30 2.61 11.08
N ASP A 249 11.70 1.35 11.28
CA ASP A 249 13.01 0.84 10.86
C ASP A 249 13.19 0.88 9.33
N VAL A 250 12.16 0.51 8.56
CA VAL A 250 12.19 0.57 7.09
C VAL A 250 12.34 2.02 6.60
N ILE A 251 11.54 2.94 7.16
CA ILE A 251 11.54 4.36 6.81
C ILE A 251 12.89 4.99 7.16
N GLU A 252 13.39 4.79 8.37
CA GLU A 252 14.70 5.30 8.82
C GLU A 252 15.83 4.75 7.93
N GLY A 253 15.80 3.46 7.62
CA GLY A 253 16.75 2.83 6.71
C GLY A 253 16.70 3.43 5.30
N TYR A 254 15.50 3.74 4.80
CA TYR A 254 15.31 4.38 3.50
C TYR A 254 15.87 5.81 3.50
N GLU A 255 15.54 6.64 4.49
CA GLU A 255 16.03 8.02 4.59
C GLU A 255 17.56 8.09 4.70
N LYS A 256 18.20 7.16 5.44
CA LYS A 256 19.66 7.08 5.53
C LYS A 256 20.32 6.79 4.17
N ARG A 257 19.69 5.97 3.33
CA ARG A 257 20.19 5.62 1.98
C ARG A 257 19.83 6.67 0.93
N ASN A 258 18.77 7.45 1.17
CA ASN A 258 18.24 8.45 0.26
C ASN A 258 18.07 9.78 1.00
N PRO A 259 19.17 10.46 1.38
CA PRO A 259 19.12 11.63 2.26
C PRO A 259 18.37 12.82 1.64
N ASP A 260 18.21 12.87 0.33
CA ASP A 260 17.51 13.96 -0.38
C ASP A 260 16.03 13.65 -0.63
N SER A 261 15.58 12.42 -0.35
CA SER A 261 14.20 12.00 -0.59
C SER A 261 13.26 12.43 0.53
N LYS A 262 12.00 12.65 0.16
CA LYS A 262 10.90 12.85 1.10
C LYS A 262 9.83 11.80 0.86
N VAL A 263 9.50 11.06 1.92
CA VAL A 263 8.60 9.91 1.90
C VAL A 263 7.24 10.32 2.45
N LEU A 264 6.20 10.06 1.69
CA LEU A 264 4.82 10.06 2.17
C LEU A 264 4.39 8.63 2.48
N VAL A 265 4.08 8.34 3.73
CA VAL A 265 3.60 7.04 4.21
C VAL A 265 2.07 7.02 4.19
N ILE A 266 1.49 6.11 3.41
CA ILE A 266 0.07 5.82 3.37
C ILE A 266 -0.17 4.50 4.10
N ALA A 267 -0.88 4.56 5.22
CA ALA A 267 -1.25 3.41 6.03
C ALA A 267 -2.56 3.67 6.78
N GLY A 268 -3.14 2.64 7.38
CA GLY A 268 -4.31 2.75 8.25
C GLY A 268 -4.16 3.88 9.27
N SER A 269 -5.15 4.79 9.34
CA SER A 269 -5.06 6.00 10.18
C SER A 269 -4.90 5.71 11.68
N THR A 270 -5.27 4.50 12.11
CA THR A 270 -5.08 3.98 13.47
C THR A 270 -3.60 3.94 13.91
N HIS A 271 -2.66 3.83 12.98
CA HIS A 271 -1.21 3.82 13.25
C HIS A 271 -0.63 5.19 13.59
N PHE A 272 -1.38 6.27 13.31
CA PHE A 272 -0.92 7.65 13.51
C PHE A 272 -1.52 8.30 14.76
N ILE A 273 -2.50 7.64 15.37
CA ILE A 273 -3.19 8.10 16.56
C ILE A 273 -2.89 7.18 17.73
N LYS A 274 -2.81 7.78 18.92
CA LYS A 274 -2.51 7.02 20.12
C LYS A 274 -3.73 6.18 20.50
N MET A 275 -3.63 4.89 20.26
CA MET A 275 -4.55 3.90 20.83
C MET A 275 -3.91 3.35 22.10
N GLN A 276 -4.47 3.69 23.26
CA GLN A 276 -4.01 3.22 24.57
C GLN A 276 -2.54 3.57 24.88
N ASN A 277 -1.75 2.60 25.38
CA ASN A 277 -0.37 2.77 25.84
C ASN A 277 0.69 2.49 24.76
N ASN A 278 0.27 2.12 23.54
CA ASN A 278 1.21 1.83 22.46
C ASN A 278 1.77 3.11 21.85
N PRO A 279 3.08 3.16 21.56
CA PRO A 279 3.64 4.27 20.82
C PRO A 279 3.17 4.23 19.37
N THR A 280 2.77 5.37 18.83
CA THR A 280 2.37 5.50 17.43
C THR A 280 3.60 5.52 16.51
N LEU A 281 3.42 5.26 15.21
CA LEU A 281 4.51 5.39 14.25
C LEU A 281 5.22 6.78 14.31
N PRO A 282 4.50 7.93 14.33
CA PRO A 282 5.11 9.25 14.55
C PRO A 282 5.95 9.34 15.83
N GLU A 283 5.47 8.79 16.96
CA GLU A 283 6.19 8.81 18.23
C GLU A 283 7.48 7.98 18.18
N ILE A 284 7.45 6.83 17.52
CA ILE A 284 8.61 5.96 17.34
C ILE A 284 9.67 6.64 16.46
N LEU A 285 9.26 7.24 15.33
CA LEU A 285 10.15 7.97 14.44
C LEU A 285 10.78 9.19 15.14
N SER A 286 10.01 9.91 15.95
CA SER A 286 10.51 11.00 16.79
C SER A 286 11.61 10.54 17.76
N ARG A 287 11.44 9.39 18.43
CA ARG A 287 12.47 8.78 19.30
C ARG A 287 13.74 8.38 18.54
N LYS A 288 13.62 8.06 17.25
CA LYS A 288 14.74 7.78 16.34
C LYS A 288 15.37 9.06 15.75
N GLY A 289 14.85 10.24 16.10
CA GLY A 289 15.33 11.51 15.55
C GLY A 289 14.95 11.74 14.09
N VAL A 290 13.88 11.10 13.60
CA VAL A 290 13.32 11.28 12.26
C VAL A 290 12.12 12.24 12.37
N PRO A 291 12.25 13.52 11.96
CA PRO A 291 11.15 14.47 12.02
C PRO A 291 10.08 14.09 11.00
N SER A 292 8.83 14.04 11.46
CA SER A 292 7.70 13.61 10.65
C SER A 292 6.48 14.52 10.85
N VAL A 293 5.65 14.64 9.81
CA VAL A 293 4.43 15.46 9.83
C VAL A 293 3.22 14.63 9.46
N ASP A 294 2.17 14.71 10.27
CA ASP A 294 0.88 14.13 9.93
C ASP A 294 0.01 15.10 9.11
N LEU A 295 -0.34 14.67 7.89
CA LEU A 295 -1.25 15.36 6.98
C LEU A 295 -2.61 14.67 6.83
N THR A 296 -2.86 13.59 7.56
CA THR A 296 -4.10 12.81 7.48
C THR A 296 -5.34 13.71 7.52
N PRO A 297 -6.22 13.67 6.51
CA PRO A 297 -7.46 14.43 6.54
C PRO A 297 -8.31 14.05 7.76
N PRO A 298 -8.98 15.00 8.45
CA PRO A 298 -9.79 14.67 9.63
C PRO A 298 -10.92 13.67 9.37
N SER A 299 -11.37 13.53 8.11
CA SER A 299 -12.38 12.55 7.69
C SER A 299 -11.84 11.13 7.49
N GLN A 300 -10.53 10.94 7.51
CA GLN A 300 -9.89 9.62 7.45
C GLN A 300 -9.65 9.01 8.84
N TYR A 301 -9.94 9.77 9.91
CA TYR A 301 -10.01 9.24 11.25
C TYR A 301 -11.43 8.71 11.49
N PHE A 302 -11.53 7.42 11.82
CA PHE A 302 -12.82 6.72 12.02
C PHE A 302 -13.73 7.48 12.99
N GLU A 303 -15.01 7.65 12.63
CA GLU A 303 -16.02 8.33 13.45
C GLU A 303 -16.85 7.41 14.35
N GLY A 304 -16.69 6.09 14.23
CA GLY A 304 -17.47 5.12 15.01
C GLY A 304 -16.94 4.93 16.42
N GLU A 305 -17.83 4.67 17.38
CA GLU A 305 -17.49 3.78 18.49
C GLU A 305 -16.83 2.55 17.86
N ILE A 306 -15.61 2.21 18.29
CA ILE A 306 -15.02 0.94 17.88
C ILE A 306 -15.93 -0.14 18.45
N LEU A 307 -16.84 -0.65 17.62
CA LEU A 307 -17.62 -1.83 17.93
C LEU A 307 -16.62 -3.00 17.88
N LEU A 308 -15.89 -3.18 18.97
CA LEU A 308 -15.12 -4.40 19.17
C LEU A 308 -16.09 -5.57 19.05
N PRO A 309 -15.76 -6.63 18.29
CA PRO A 309 -16.58 -7.83 18.26
C PRO A 309 -16.73 -8.35 19.70
N LYS A 310 -17.98 -8.56 20.11
CA LYS A 310 -18.33 -9.20 21.39
C LYS A 310 -17.83 -10.64 21.44
#